data_AF-A0A699Z4N2-F1
#
_entry.id   AF-A0A699Z4N2-F1
#
_cell.length_a   1.000
_cell.length_b   1.000
_cell.length_c   1.000
_cell.angle_alpha   90.00
_cell.angle_beta   90.00
_cell.angle_gamma   90.00
#
_symmetry.space_group_name_H-M   'P 1'
#
loop_
_entity.id
_entity.type
_entity.pdbx_description
1 polymer ?
#
loop_
_entity_poly.entity_id
_entity_poly.type
_entity_poly.pdbx_seq_one_letter_code
_entity_poly.pdbx_strand_id
1 'polypeptide(L)'
;LSDTAKAQAFFEQGAEFARQHNQARLEIDCLGGLGVMYRNQNQAAKAVELLETALALCEKSEDMDSKASTLCNLGAAMMQVDQVKALNHLNQAVDIREQAVCFERALEVFEVLEDVDKVAKVLINLANMAEIHVSSPQAYKEAAEYRKRLLAFLQEHGVRRMDSQCSICLEPMAVQEVTRSHDKELIMLACLHTLHNACWEKLVSTKAEDIACPTCKQPVPLFS
;
A
#
# COMPACT_ATOMS: atom_id res chain seq x y z
N LEU A 1 -18.41 -7.33 -24.43
CA LEU A 1 -18.05 -7.32 -22.99
C LEU A 1 -16.55 -7.21 -22.90
N SER A 2 -16.02 -6.15 -22.28
CA SER A 2 -14.60 -6.04 -21.92
C SER A 2 -14.19 -7.26 -21.06
N ASP A 3 -12.94 -7.68 -21.10
CA ASP A 3 -12.44 -8.79 -20.27
C ASP A 3 -12.68 -8.53 -18.77
N THR A 4 -12.73 -7.26 -18.36
CA THR A 4 -13.12 -6.85 -17.00
C THR A 4 -14.56 -7.21 -16.64
N ALA A 5 -15.52 -7.05 -17.56
CA ALA A 5 -16.92 -7.40 -17.26
C ALA A 5 -17.11 -8.92 -17.14
N LYS A 6 -16.34 -9.71 -17.90
CA LYS A 6 -16.37 -11.17 -17.78
C LYS A 6 -15.74 -11.65 -16.47
N ALA A 7 -14.58 -11.10 -16.10
CA ALA A 7 -13.91 -11.45 -14.84
C ALA A 7 -14.81 -11.15 -13.63
N GLN A 8 -15.51 -10.01 -13.65
CA GLN A 8 -16.45 -9.66 -12.59
C GLN A 8 -17.59 -10.67 -12.48
N ALA A 9 -18.21 -11.05 -13.61
CA ALA A 9 -19.26 -12.05 -13.63
C ALA A 9 -18.77 -13.42 -13.12
N PHE A 10 -17.54 -13.82 -13.44
CA PHE A 10 -16.96 -15.07 -12.93
C PHE A 10 -16.76 -15.02 -11.41
N PHE A 11 -16.28 -13.91 -10.85
CA PHE A 11 -16.14 -13.80 -9.39
C PHE A 11 -17.50 -13.71 -8.68
N GLU A 12 -18.50 -13.03 -9.25
CA GLU A 12 -19.87 -13.00 -8.71
C GLU A 12 -20.47 -14.42 -8.67
N GLN A 13 -20.38 -15.16 -9.78
CA GLN A 13 -20.84 -16.55 -9.84
C GLN A 13 -20.04 -17.47 -8.91
N GLY A 14 -18.73 -17.27 -8.81
CA GLY A 14 -17.84 -18.03 -7.93
C GLY A 14 -18.19 -17.81 -6.46
N ALA A 15 -18.44 -16.56 -6.04
CA ALA A 15 -18.85 -16.23 -4.68
C ALA A 15 -20.21 -16.85 -4.34
N GLU A 16 -21.17 -16.79 -5.26
CA GLU A 16 -22.48 -17.42 -5.06
C GLU A 16 -22.39 -18.94 -4.95
N PHE A 17 -21.62 -19.58 -5.85
CA PHE A 17 -21.35 -21.01 -5.78
C PHE A 17 -20.70 -21.39 -4.45
N ALA A 18 -19.68 -20.65 -4.05
CA ALA A 18 -18.94 -20.89 -2.82
C ALA A 18 -19.86 -20.79 -1.58
N ARG A 19 -20.71 -19.76 -1.54
CA ARG A 19 -21.72 -19.58 -0.48
C ARG A 19 -22.70 -20.75 -0.43
N GLN A 20 -23.25 -21.16 -1.58
CA GLN A 20 -24.20 -22.27 -1.65
C GLN A 20 -23.59 -23.61 -1.21
N HIS A 21 -22.28 -23.77 -1.38
CA HIS A 21 -21.56 -25.01 -1.09
C HIS A 21 -20.71 -24.92 0.19
N ASN A 22 -20.86 -23.86 0.98
CA ASN A 22 -20.11 -23.60 2.22
C ASN A 22 -18.58 -23.63 2.04
N GLN A 23 -18.09 -23.17 0.88
CA GLN A 23 -16.67 -23.07 0.54
C GLN A 23 -16.13 -21.71 0.99
N ALA A 24 -15.95 -21.51 2.30
CA ALA A 24 -15.60 -20.22 2.88
C ALA A 24 -14.36 -19.57 2.24
N ARG A 25 -13.29 -20.34 2.01
CA ARG A 25 -12.06 -19.83 1.38
C ARG A 25 -12.30 -19.32 -0.04
N LEU A 26 -13.05 -20.06 -0.84
CA LEU A 26 -13.40 -19.65 -2.20
C LEU A 26 -14.29 -18.40 -2.19
N GLU A 27 -15.22 -18.30 -1.24
CA GLU A 27 -16.06 -17.11 -1.10
C GLU A 27 -15.20 -15.88 -0.74
N ILE A 28 -14.25 -16.02 0.18
CA ILE A 28 -13.28 -14.97 0.54
C ILE A 28 -12.47 -14.53 -0.69
N ASP A 29 -11.91 -15.47 -1.44
CA ASP A 29 -11.08 -15.17 -2.61
C ASP A 29 -11.88 -14.45 -3.72
N CYS A 30 -13.13 -14.90 -3.97
CA CYS A 30 -14.01 -14.26 -4.93
C CYS A 30 -14.42 -12.85 -4.50
N LEU A 31 -14.76 -12.65 -3.22
CA LEU A 31 -15.08 -11.33 -2.67
C LEU A 31 -13.88 -10.38 -2.71
N GLY A 32 -12.67 -10.88 -2.38
CA GLY A 32 -11.43 -10.13 -2.50
C GLY A 32 -11.13 -9.71 -3.94
N GLY A 33 -11.33 -10.62 -4.89
CA GLY A 33 -11.23 -10.34 -6.32
C GLY A 33 -12.20 -9.24 -6.77
N LEU A 34 -13.47 -9.34 -6.38
CA LEU A 34 -14.48 -8.31 -6.67
C LEU A 34 -14.09 -6.96 -6.05
N GLY A 35 -13.63 -6.95 -4.80
CA GLY A 35 -13.16 -5.73 -4.13
C GLY A 35 -12.07 -5.01 -4.94
N VAL A 36 -11.05 -5.73 -5.39
CA VAL A 36 -9.99 -5.16 -6.25
C VAL A 36 -10.56 -4.63 -7.57
N MET A 37 -11.49 -5.35 -8.18
CA MET A 37 -12.11 -4.91 -9.44
C MET A 37 -12.93 -3.64 -9.29
N TYR A 38 -13.77 -3.53 -8.25
CA TYR A 38 -14.55 -2.33 -7.99
C TYR A 38 -13.65 -1.14 -7.65
N ARG A 39 -12.55 -1.35 -6.91
CA ARG A 39 -11.52 -0.34 -6.66
C ARG A 39 -10.93 0.21 -7.97
N ASN A 40 -10.56 -0.68 -8.88
CA ASN A 40 -10.02 -0.30 -10.20
C ASN A 40 -11.04 0.41 -11.10
N GLN A 41 -12.34 0.25 -10.83
CA GLN A 41 -13.44 0.97 -11.49
C GLN A 41 -13.81 2.28 -10.78
N ASN A 42 -12.99 2.76 -9.82
CA ASN A 42 -13.26 3.93 -8.96
C ASN A 42 -14.53 3.81 -8.10
N GLN A 43 -15.02 2.59 -7.88
CA GLN A 43 -16.14 2.28 -6.98
C GLN A 43 -15.62 1.80 -5.63
N ALA A 44 -14.75 2.59 -5.01
CA ALA A 44 -14.03 2.21 -3.80
C ALA A 44 -14.93 1.89 -2.60
N ALA A 45 -16.06 2.60 -2.44
CA ALA A 45 -17.03 2.32 -1.37
C ALA A 45 -17.62 0.91 -1.48
N LYS A 46 -17.97 0.48 -2.70
CA LYS A 46 -18.46 -0.87 -2.96
C LYS A 46 -17.37 -1.94 -2.74
N ALA A 47 -16.11 -1.59 -3.04
CA ALA A 47 -14.98 -2.46 -2.73
C ALA A 47 -14.84 -2.68 -1.21
N VAL A 48 -14.98 -1.62 -0.41
CA VAL A 48 -14.96 -1.69 1.06
C VAL A 48 -16.04 -2.65 1.58
N GLU A 49 -17.30 -2.48 1.16
CA GLU A 49 -18.41 -3.37 1.59
C GLU A 49 -18.13 -4.86 1.32
N LEU A 50 -17.59 -5.18 0.14
CA LEU A 50 -17.25 -6.54 -0.25
C LEU A 50 -16.09 -7.10 0.59
N LEU A 51 -15.09 -6.27 0.87
CA LEU A 51 -13.90 -6.65 1.62
C LEU A 51 -14.20 -6.78 3.13
N GLU A 52 -15.12 -5.98 3.68
CA GLU A 52 -15.65 -6.17 5.04
C GLU A 52 -16.42 -7.49 5.15
N THR A 53 -17.21 -7.83 4.13
CA THR A 53 -17.90 -9.13 4.07
C THR A 53 -16.89 -10.28 4.03
N ALA A 54 -15.84 -10.18 3.22
CA ALA A 54 -14.76 -11.16 3.16
C ALA A 54 -14.02 -11.27 4.50
N LEU A 55 -13.79 -10.14 5.19
CA LEU A 55 -13.11 -10.11 6.48
C LEU A 55 -13.94 -10.82 7.56
N ALA A 56 -15.25 -10.59 7.58
CA ALA A 56 -16.16 -11.28 8.51
C ALA A 56 -16.21 -12.81 8.29
N LEU A 57 -15.98 -13.28 7.06
CA LEU A 57 -15.79 -14.69 6.76
C LEU A 57 -14.41 -15.19 7.24
N CYS A 58 -13.36 -14.40 7.04
CA CYS A 58 -12.01 -14.70 7.52
C CYS A 58 -11.99 -14.82 9.06
N GLU A 59 -12.73 -14.01 9.79
CA GLU A 59 -12.81 -14.07 11.26
C GLU A 59 -13.44 -15.37 11.79
N LYS A 60 -14.18 -16.08 10.94
CA LYS A 60 -14.75 -17.41 11.22
C LYS A 60 -13.86 -18.55 10.72
N SER A 61 -12.74 -18.22 10.09
CA SER A 61 -11.79 -19.15 9.48
C SER A 61 -10.43 -19.07 10.17
N GLU A 62 -9.67 -20.17 10.14
CA GLU A 62 -8.26 -20.18 10.59
C GLU A 62 -7.29 -19.76 9.45
N ASP A 63 -7.82 -19.38 8.27
CA ASP A 63 -7.03 -18.95 7.12
C ASP A 63 -6.48 -17.53 7.31
N MET A 64 -5.30 -17.46 7.92
CA MET A 64 -4.62 -16.21 8.24
C MET A 64 -4.09 -15.48 7.00
N ASP A 65 -3.68 -16.18 5.94
CA ASP A 65 -3.17 -15.54 4.72
C ASP A 65 -4.29 -14.82 3.96
N SER A 66 -5.45 -15.47 3.84
CA SER A 66 -6.65 -14.83 3.28
C SER A 66 -7.09 -13.63 4.13
N LYS A 67 -7.03 -13.72 5.46
CA LYS A 67 -7.34 -12.59 6.35
C LYS A 67 -6.43 -11.39 6.11
N ALA A 68 -5.12 -11.61 6.06
CA ALA A 68 -4.14 -10.54 5.86
C ALA A 68 -4.26 -9.91 4.46
N SER A 69 -4.50 -10.72 3.44
CA SER A 69 -4.74 -10.26 2.07
C SER A 69 -6.02 -9.42 1.97
N THR A 70 -7.11 -9.84 2.62
CA THR A 70 -8.36 -9.06 2.69
C THR A 70 -8.14 -7.73 3.41
N LEU A 71 -7.44 -7.72 4.54
CA LEU A 71 -7.10 -6.50 5.28
C LEU A 71 -6.28 -5.51 4.45
N CYS A 72 -5.29 -6.01 3.69
CA CYS A 72 -4.52 -5.15 2.77
C CYS A 72 -5.37 -4.54 1.66
N ASN A 73 -6.25 -5.35 1.07
CA ASN A 73 -7.16 -4.86 0.04
C ASN A 73 -8.14 -3.85 0.61
N LEU A 74 -8.62 -4.05 1.85
CA LEU A 74 -9.53 -3.17 2.56
C LEU A 74 -8.86 -1.82 2.83
N GLY A 75 -7.66 -1.81 3.40
CA GLY A 75 -6.87 -0.58 3.62
C GLY A 75 -6.66 0.19 2.30
N ALA A 76 -6.30 -0.50 1.22
CA ALA A 76 -6.11 0.13 -0.09
C ALA A 76 -7.41 0.68 -0.70
N ALA A 77 -8.56 0.01 -0.50
CA ALA A 77 -9.85 0.51 -0.96
C ALA A 77 -10.30 1.75 -0.16
N MET A 78 -10.12 1.72 1.17
CA MET A 78 -10.40 2.85 2.05
C MET A 78 -9.53 4.08 1.71
N MET A 79 -8.23 3.89 1.42
CA MET A 79 -7.37 4.99 0.94
C MET A 79 -7.94 5.68 -0.33
N GLN A 80 -8.50 4.92 -1.26
CA GLN A 80 -9.11 5.48 -2.47
C GLN A 80 -10.44 6.19 -2.17
N VAL A 81 -11.24 5.67 -1.23
CA VAL A 81 -12.43 6.37 -0.72
C VAL A 81 -12.02 7.72 -0.12
N ASP A 82 -10.95 7.76 0.67
CA ASP A 82 -10.47 8.98 1.30
C ASP A 82 -9.91 9.99 0.30
N GLN A 83 -9.21 9.56 -0.76
CA GLN A 83 -8.82 10.46 -1.84
C GLN A 83 -10.04 11.10 -2.54
N VAL A 84 -11.13 10.35 -2.71
CA VAL A 84 -12.38 10.88 -3.29
C VAL A 84 -13.11 11.79 -2.30
N LYS A 85 -13.16 11.42 -1.01
CA LYS A 85 -13.76 12.22 0.07
C LYS A 85 -12.93 13.44 0.46
N ALA A 86 -11.63 13.46 0.18
CA ALA A 86 -10.71 14.54 0.54
C ALA A 86 -11.13 15.89 -0.05
N LEU A 87 -11.96 15.88 -1.10
CA LEU A 87 -12.60 17.06 -1.65
C LEU A 87 -13.69 17.69 -0.72
N ASN A 88 -14.05 17.07 0.41
CA ASN A 88 -15.16 17.46 1.30
C ASN A 88 -14.83 17.51 2.82
N HIS A 89 -13.55 17.68 3.18
CA HIS A 89 -12.94 17.85 4.53
C HIS A 89 -13.83 17.81 5.81
N LEU A 90 -13.66 16.75 6.63
CA LEU A 90 -13.54 16.78 8.11
C LEU A 90 -13.38 15.38 8.74
N ASN A 91 -13.83 14.30 8.09
CA ASN A 91 -13.80 12.93 8.62
C ASN A 91 -12.47 12.17 8.43
N GLN A 92 -11.44 12.80 7.84
CA GLN A 92 -10.22 12.13 7.38
C GLN A 92 -9.41 11.44 8.50
N ALA A 93 -9.31 12.02 9.70
CA ALA A 93 -8.44 11.49 10.76
C ALA A 93 -8.95 10.20 11.44
N VAL A 94 -10.25 9.90 11.37
CA VAL A 94 -10.82 8.65 11.89
C VAL A 94 -10.67 7.54 10.85
N ASP A 95 -10.99 7.85 9.59
CA ASP A 95 -10.91 6.92 8.46
C ASP A 95 -9.46 6.43 8.21
N ILE A 96 -8.44 7.29 8.41
CA ILE A 96 -7.01 6.91 8.29
C ILE A 96 -6.57 5.92 9.37
N ARG A 97 -7.05 6.10 10.61
CA ARG A 97 -6.65 5.21 11.71
C ARG A 97 -7.18 3.81 11.46
N GLU A 98 -8.41 3.70 10.97
CA GLU A 98 -9.02 2.42 10.60
C GLU A 98 -8.25 1.75 9.46
N GLN A 99 -7.79 2.53 8.48
CA GLN A 99 -6.91 2.03 7.41
C GLN A 99 -5.57 1.53 7.94
N ALA A 100 -4.90 2.31 8.79
CA ALA A 100 -3.58 1.98 9.33
C ALA A 100 -3.68 0.69 10.15
N VAL A 101 -4.73 0.55 10.96
CA VAL A 101 -5.04 -0.68 11.71
C VAL A 101 -5.22 -1.88 10.77
N CYS A 102 -5.83 -1.72 9.60
CA CYS A 102 -5.95 -2.82 8.63
C CYS A 102 -4.57 -3.28 8.13
N PHE A 103 -3.70 -2.34 7.77
CA PHE A 103 -2.34 -2.66 7.32
C PHE A 103 -1.46 -3.19 8.44
N GLU A 104 -1.52 -2.65 9.65
CA GLU A 104 -0.79 -3.16 10.82
C GLU A 104 -1.19 -4.60 11.15
N ARG A 105 -2.50 -4.91 11.18
CA ARG A 105 -2.98 -6.28 11.37
C ARG A 105 -2.52 -7.22 10.26
N ALA A 106 -2.46 -6.74 9.02
CA ALA A 106 -1.93 -7.55 7.92
C ALA A 106 -0.41 -7.77 8.03
N LEU A 107 0.33 -6.74 8.46
CA LEU A 107 1.77 -6.80 8.68
C LEU A 107 2.13 -7.90 9.68
N GLU A 108 1.45 -7.92 10.83
CA GLU A 108 1.66 -8.94 11.87
C GLU A 108 1.54 -10.36 11.32
N VAL A 109 0.54 -10.60 10.47
CA VAL A 109 0.31 -11.91 9.89
C VAL A 109 1.36 -12.25 8.84
N PHE A 110 1.69 -11.32 7.94
CA PHE A 110 2.69 -11.60 6.90
C PHE A 110 4.11 -11.77 7.46
N GLU A 111 4.44 -11.13 8.57
CA GLU A 111 5.67 -11.37 9.31
C GLU A 111 5.71 -12.79 9.88
N VAL A 112 4.61 -13.27 10.47
CA VAL A 112 4.49 -14.66 10.96
C VAL A 112 4.59 -15.67 9.82
N LEU A 113 4.06 -15.33 8.63
CA LEU A 113 4.13 -16.17 7.44
C LEU A 113 5.49 -16.08 6.70
N GLU A 114 6.39 -15.19 7.14
CA GLU A 114 7.68 -14.90 6.48
C GLU A 114 7.53 -14.51 4.99
N ASP A 115 6.40 -13.89 4.61
CA ASP A 115 6.13 -13.45 3.24
C ASP A 115 6.79 -12.08 2.98
N VAL A 116 8.06 -12.13 2.60
CA VAL A 116 8.93 -10.96 2.44
C VAL A 116 8.33 -9.90 1.49
N ASP A 117 7.74 -10.34 0.38
CA ASP A 117 7.16 -9.45 -0.63
C ASP A 117 5.92 -8.72 -0.09
N LYS A 118 5.06 -9.42 0.65
CA LYS A 118 3.86 -8.83 1.24
C LYS A 118 4.21 -7.90 2.40
N VAL A 119 5.14 -8.30 3.29
CA VAL A 119 5.65 -7.42 4.35
C VAL A 119 6.19 -6.11 3.76
N ALA A 120 6.99 -6.19 2.70
CA ALA A 120 7.53 -5.02 2.04
C ALA A 120 6.43 -4.08 1.52
N LYS A 121 5.43 -4.63 0.82
CA LYS A 121 4.29 -3.85 0.29
C LYS A 121 3.50 -3.17 1.41
N VAL A 122 3.26 -3.85 2.53
CA VAL A 122 2.52 -3.28 3.66
C VAL A 122 3.28 -2.12 4.31
N LEU A 123 4.58 -2.28 4.54
CA LEU A 123 5.41 -1.21 5.10
C LEU A 123 5.49 0.01 4.17
N ILE A 124 5.52 -0.20 2.85
CA ILE A 124 5.45 0.90 1.86
C ILE A 124 4.11 1.62 1.96
N ASN A 125 2.99 0.90 2.08
CA ASN A 125 1.67 1.49 2.18
C ASN A 125 1.50 2.30 3.47
N LEU A 126 1.93 1.75 4.62
CA LEU A 126 1.93 2.45 5.92
C LEU A 126 2.78 3.73 5.86
N ALA A 127 3.98 3.66 5.28
CA ALA A 127 4.84 4.83 5.10
C ALA A 127 4.18 5.90 4.21
N ASN A 128 3.56 5.50 3.09
CA ASN A 128 2.89 6.43 2.18
C ASN A 128 1.65 7.06 2.82
N MET A 129 0.88 6.30 3.60
CA MET A 129 -0.29 6.82 4.32
C MET A 129 0.09 7.88 5.34
N ALA A 130 1.15 7.63 6.11
CA ALA A 130 1.68 8.60 7.08
C ALA A 130 2.12 9.91 6.38
N GLU A 131 2.47 9.87 5.09
CA GLU A 131 2.88 11.07 4.34
C GLU A 131 1.77 11.78 3.59
N ILE A 132 0.73 11.07 3.14
CA ILE A 132 -0.39 11.66 2.38
C ILE A 132 -1.10 12.75 3.21
N HIS A 133 -1.05 12.68 4.53
CA HIS A 133 -1.68 13.64 5.42
C HIS A 133 -0.65 14.61 6.01
N VAL A 134 -0.15 15.51 5.15
CA VAL A 134 0.73 16.61 5.54
C VAL A 134 -0.04 17.64 6.36
N SER A 135 0.11 17.59 7.68
CA SER A 135 -0.15 18.73 8.57
C SER A 135 0.63 18.67 9.90
N SER A 136 1.49 17.68 10.15
CA SER A 136 2.30 17.66 11.37
C SER A 136 3.70 17.06 11.18
N PRO A 137 4.74 17.59 11.87
CA PRO A 137 6.07 16.98 11.94
C PRO A 137 6.08 15.54 12.47
N GLN A 138 5.02 15.12 13.17
CA GLN A 138 4.90 13.76 13.72
C GLN A 138 4.68 12.71 12.62
N ALA A 139 3.90 13.06 11.60
CA ALA A 139 3.57 12.16 10.50
C ALA A 139 4.81 11.78 9.66
N TYR A 140 5.72 12.74 9.44
CA TYR A 140 7.00 12.49 8.78
C TYR A 140 7.92 11.55 9.57
N LYS A 141 7.92 11.66 10.90
CA LYS A 141 8.69 10.75 11.76
C LYS A 141 8.15 9.33 11.66
N GLU A 142 6.84 9.18 11.71
CA GLU A 142 6.17 7.89 11.60
C GLU A 142 6.45 7.22 10.24
N ALA A 143 6.36 7.97 9.14
CA ALA A 143 6.70 7.47 7.80
C ALA A 143 8.16 7.02 7.71
N ALA A 144 9.09 7.77 8.31
CA ALA A 144 10.50 7.42 8.34
C ALA A 144 10.77 6.13 9.13
N GLU A 145 10.04 5.89 10.24
CA GLU A 145 10.14 4.64 10.99
C GLU A 145 9.66 3.43 10.19
N TYR A 146 8.54 3.53 9.47
CA TYR A 146 8.09 2.44 8.59
C TYR A 146 9.12 2.11 7.50
N ARG A 147 9.73 3.14 6.91
CA ARG A 147 10.78 2.97 5.90
C ARG A 147 12.07 2.38 6.45
N LYS A 148 12.47 2.78 7.65
CA LYS A 148 13.63 2.22 8.35
C LYS A 148 13.40 0.75 8.70
N ARG A 149 12.20 0.40 9.18
CA ARG A 149 11.80 -1.00 9.43
C ARG A 149 11.84 -1.82 8.14
N LEU A 150 11.32 -1.28 7.04
CA LEU A 150 11.38 -1.92 5.72
C LEU A 150 12.82 -2.24 5.30
N LEU A 151 13.74 -1.28 5.45
CA LEU A 151 15.15 -1.50 5.16
C LEU A 151 15.74 -2.62 6.00
N ALA A 152 15.56 -2.56 7.31
CA ALA A 152 16.09 -3.56 8.23
C ALA A 152 15.56 -4.96 7.89
N PHE A 153 14.25 -5.07 7.68
CA PHE A 153 13.59 -6.32 7.33
C PHE A 153 14.11 -6.92 6.01
N LEU A 154 14.24 -6.10 4.95
CA LEU A 154 14.78 -6.56 3.66
C LEU A 154 16.25 -6.99 3.77
N GLN A 155 17.05 -6.30 4.60
CA GLN A 155 18.43 -6.67 4.87
C GLN A 155 18.55 -8.02 5.59
N GLU A 156 17.73 -8.26 6.61
CA GLU A 156 17.68 -9.52 7.37
C GLU A 156 17.33 -10.71 6.47
N HIS A 157 16.44 -10.52 5.50
CA HIS A 157 16.00 -11.57 4.57
C HIS A 157 16.88 -11.71 3.33
N GLY A 158 18.06 -11.09 3.31
CA GLY A 158 19.03 -11.23 2.22
C GLY A 158 18.56 -10.61 0.89
N VAL A 159 17.50 -9.79 0.91
CA VAL A 159 17.05 -9.01 -0.25
C VAL A 159 18.03 -7.85 -0.45
N ARG A 160 19.21 -8.17 -0.98
CA ARG A 160 20.18 -7.18 -1.43
C ARG A 160 19.68 -6.53 -2.71
N ARG A 161 18.92 -5.44 -2.56
CA ARG A 161 18.84 -4.29 -3.45
C ARG A 161 17.95 -3.23 -2.81
N MET A 162 18.46 -2.61 -1.75
CA MET A 162 18.20 -1.19 -1.54
C MET A 162 19.47 -0.48 -1.95
N ASP A 163 19.34 0.56 -2.78
CA ASP A 163 20.48 1.10 -3.48
C ASP A 163 21.53 1.56 -2.45
N SER A 164 22.73 0.98 -2.50
CA SER A 164 23.86 1.48 -1.70
C SER A 164 24.34 2.84 -2.22
N GLN A 165 23.72 3.34 -3.28
CA GLN A 165 24.08 4.54 -4.03
C GLN A 165 22.82 5.30 -4.46
N CYS A 166 22.89 6.62 -4.53
CA CYS A 166 21.79 7.44 -4.99
C CYS A 166 21.41 7.09 -6.44
N SER A 167 20.12 6.83 -6.69
CA SER A 167 19.59 6.51 -8.02
C SER A 167 19.72 7.65 -9.06
N ILE A 168 20.21 8.84 -8.68
CA ILE A 168 20.51 9.96 -9.60
C ILE A 168 22.01 10.19 -9.75
N CYS A 169 22.74 10.43 -8.65
CA CYS A 169 24.16 10.78 -8.72
C CYS A 169 25.11 9.59 -8.57
N LEU A 170 24.60 8.39 -8.25
CA LEU A 170 25.36 7.15 -8.05
C LEU A 170 26.39 7.22 -6.90
N GLU A 171 26.37 8.27 -6.08
CA GLU A 171 27.20 8.37 -4.88
C GLU A 171 26.67 7.48 -3.76
N PRO A 172 27.55 6.89 -2.92
CA PRO A 172 27.15 5.98 -1.85
C PRO A 172 26.28 6.68 -0.79
N MET A 173 25.31 5.95 -0.22
CA MET A 173 24.37 6.46 0.78
C MET A 173 24.46 5.71 2.11
N ALA A 174 24.35 6.44 3.22
CA ALA A 174 24.17 5.87 4.55
C ALA A 174 22.68 5.84 4.89
N VAL A 175 22.05 4.66 4.78
CA VAL A 175 20.59 4.49 4.78
C VAL A 175 19.93 4.64 6.17
N GLN A 176 20.48 5.47 7.06
CA GLN A 176 20.07 5.52 8.47
C GLN A 176 18.74 6.28 8.69
N GLU A 177 18.43 7.28 7.86
CA GLU A 177 17.17 8.02 7.90
C GLU A 177 16.61 8.22 6.49
N VAL A 178 15.71 7.32 6.07
CA VAL A 178 15.00 7.38 4.78
C VAL A 178 13.56 7.84 4.95
N THR A 179 13.17 8.85 4.18
CA THR A 179 11.79 9.37 4.10
C THR A 179 11.33 9.37 2.63
N ARG A 180 10.18 9.93 2.26
CA ARG A 180 9.91 10.38 0.88
C ARG A 180 9.68 11.90 0.81
N SER A 181 9.81 12.60 1.95
CA SER A 181 9.68 14.07 2.05
C SER A 181 11.02 14.83 2.03
N HIS A 182 10.94 16.14 1.78
CA HIS A 182 12.08 17.04 1.53
C HIS A 182 12.91 17.40 2.79
N ASP A 183 12.52 16.93 3.97
CA ASP A 183 13.11 17.39 5.24
C ASP A 183 14.24 16.48 5.76
N LYS A 184 14.65 15.46 5.00
CA LYS A 184 15.73 14.51 5.38
C LYS A 184 16.75 14.35 4.28
N GLU A 185 17.87 13.69 4.57
CA GLU A 185 18.99 13.54 3.62
C GLU A 185 18.71 12.51 2.50
N LEU A 186 17.87 11.50 2.77
CA LEU A 186 17.57 10.42 1.83
C LEU A 186 16.06 10.23 1.61
N ILE A 187 15.69 10.09 0.34
CA ILE A 187 14.34 9.86 -0.16
C ILE A 187 14.24 8.46 -0.75
N MET A 188 13.40 7.61 -0.18
CA MET A 188 13.01 6.31 -0.72
C MET A 188 11.65 6.40 -1.40
N LEU A 189 11.63 6.09 -2.69
CA LEU A 189 10.42 6.02 -3.49
C LEU A 189 9.63 4.73 -3.19
N ALA A 190 8.35 4.68 -3.58
CA ALA A 190 7.53 3.48 -3.45
C ALA A 190 8.09 2.25 -4.22
N CYS A 191 8.95 2.50 -5.21
CA CYS A 191 9.68 1.46 -5.94
C CYS A 191 10.97 0.99 -5.25
N LEU A 192 11.18 1.36 -3.99
CA LEU A 192 12.36 1.05 -3.15
C LEU A 192 13.69 1.69 -3.59
N HIS A 193 13.70 2.44 -4.69
CA HIS A 193 14.87 3.21 -5.09
C HIS A 193 15.06 4.42 -4.19
N THR A 194 16.31 4.63 -3.78
CA THR A 194 16.71 5.67 -2.82
C THR A 194 17.53 6.77 -3.48
N LEU A 195 17.31 8.01 -3.05
CA LEU A 195 17.85 9.23 -3.65
C LEU A 195 18.36 10.16 -2.54
N HIS A 196 19.41 10.93 -2.79
CA HIS A 196 19.69 12.10 -1.96
C HIS A 196 18.57 13.13 -2.10
N ASN A 197 18.20 13.79 -1.01
CA ASN A 197 17.18 14.84 -1.06
C ASN A 197 17.57 16.00 -1.98
N ALA A 198 18.83 16.43 -1.96
CA ALA A 198 19.33 17.43 -2.91
C ALA A 198 19.23 16.96 -4.38
N CYS A 199 19.32 15.66 -4.65
CA CYS A 199 19.11 15.12 -6.00
C CYS A 199 17.62 15.10 -6.37
N TRP A 200 16.75 14.80 -5.40
CA TRP A 200 15.31 14.84 -5.56
C TRP A 200 14.80 16.27 -5.81
N GLU A 201 15.23 17.27 -5.03
CA GLU A 201 14.86 18.67 -5.23
C GLU A 201 15.22 19.16 -6.64
N LYS A 202 16.39 18.75 -7.17
CA LYS A 202 16.80 19.04 -8.55
C LYS A 202 15.90 18.35 -9.58
N LEU A 203 15.46 17.13 -9.30
CA LEU A 203 14.55 16.40 -10.19
C LEU A 203 13.16 17.05 -10.22
N VAL A 204 12.63 17.45 -9.06
CA VAL A 204 11.30 18.04 -8.93
C VAL A 204 11.26 19.47 -9.49
N SER A 205 12.29 20.26 -9.23
CA SER A 205 12.38 21.64 -9.77
C SER A 205 12.46 21.70 -11.30
N THR A 206 12.80 20.60 -11.97
CA THR A 206 12.93 20.53 -13.43
C THR A 206 11.73 19.90 -14.14
N LYS A 207 10.79 19.28 -13.41
CA LYS A 207 9.62 18.58 -13.97
C LYS A 207 8.38 18.80 -13.12
N ALA A 208 7.40 19.55 -13.63
CA ALA A 208 6.26 20.02 -12.84
C ALA A 208 5.17 18.97 -12.60
N GLU A 209 4.90 18.03 -13.52
CA GLU A 209 3.68 17.21 -13.44
C GLU A 209 3.89 15.69 -13.69
N ASP A 210 4.99 15.27 -14.33
CA ASP A 210 5.24 13.85 -14.68
C ASP A 210 6.61 13.36 -14.19
N ILE A 211 6.76 13.23 -12.87
CA ILE A 211 7.97 12.65 -12.30
C ILE A 211 7.88 11.13 -12.30
N ALA A 212 8.89 10.49 -12.85
CA ALA A 212 9.08 9.05 -12.78
C ALA A 212 10.39 8.73 -12.06
N CYS A 213 10.43 7.57 -11.41
CA CYS A 213 11.65 7.05 -10.81
C CYS A 213 12.76 7.03 -11.88
N PRO A 214 13.93 7.65 -11.61
CA PRO A 214 15.04 7.66 -12.56
C PRO A 214 15.51 6.25 -12.95
N THR A 215 15.35 5.28 -12.06
CA THR A 215 15.85 3.91 -12.22
C THR A 215 14.82 3.00 -12.90
N CYS A 216 13.65 2.78 -12.28
CA CYS A 216 12.64 1.85 -12.82
C CYS A 216 11.57 2.49 -13.71
N LYS A 217 11.60 3.81 -13.89
CA LYS A 217 10.62 4.59 -14.69
C LYS A 217 9.16 4.50 -14.20
N GLN A 218 8.92 3.93 -13.02
CA GLN A 218 7.58 3.97 -12.43
C GLN A 218 7.18 5.42 -12.08
N PRO A 219 5.92 5.81 -12.33
CA PRO A 219 5.45 7.14 -11.99
C PRO A 219 5.55 7.36 -10.47
N VAL A 220 5.99 8.55 -10.07
CA VAL A 220 6.07 8.99 -8.69
C VAL A 220 4.97 10.03 -8.50
N PRO A 221 3.80 9.67 -7.95
CA PRO A 221 2.77 10.65 -7.68
C PRO A 221 3.32 11.68 -6.69
N LEU A 222 3.40 12.94 -7.13
CA LEU A 222 3.64 14.08 -6.26
C LEU A 222 2.30 14.44 -5.64
N PHE A 223 2.20 14.35 -4.32
CA PHE A 223 1.07 14.95 -3.62
C PHE A 223 1.41 16.43 -3.45
N SER A 224 0.75 17.27 -4.23
CA SER A 224 0.80 18.75 -4.13
C SER A 224 0.03 19.23 -2.90
#